data_AF-B0LB59-F1
#
_entry.id   AF-B0LB59-F1
#
_cell.length_a   1.000
_cell.length_b   1.000
_cell.length_c   1.000
_cell.angle_alpha   90.00
_cell.angle_beta   90.00
_cell.angle_gamma   90.00
#
_symmetry.space_group_name_H-M   'P 1'
#
loop_
_entity.id
_entity.type
_entity.pdbx_description
1 polymer ?
#
loop_
_entity_poly.entity_id
_entity_poly.type
_entity_poly.pdbx_seq_one_letter_code
_entity_poly.pdbx_strand_id
1 'polypeptide(L)'
;FRAKLLDSILGIDGHINVYFDRNINSDYCTVSKSIEKIPGIFKATPMTNDQVIIVANGKIAGSVVRGVSTKDLLGSTAIANNVVIGDVKKFDEGL
;
A
#
# COMPACT_ATOMS: atom_id res chain seq x y z
N PHE A 1 11.53 -19.88 12.06
CA PHE A 1 12.21 -18.93 11.15
C PHE A 1 11.56 -18.79 9.77
N ARG A 2 10.94 -19.84 9.20
CA ARG A 2 10.29 -19.75 7.87
C ARG A 2 8.98 -18.95 7.85
N ALA A 3 8.12 -19.07 8.86
CA ALA A 3 6.79 -18.43 8.88
C ALA A 3 6.85 -16.89 8.85
N LYS A 4 7.72 -16.28 9.66
CA LYS A 4 7.80 -14.81 9.78
C LYS A 4 8.28 -14.10 8.50
N LEU A 5 9.10 -14.77 7.69
CA LEU A 5 9.55 -14.25 6.39
C LEU A 5 8.43 -14.32 5.35
N LEU A 6 7.69 -15.44 5.32
CA LEU A 6 6.49 -15.62 4.50
C LEU A 6 5.42 -14.59 4.86
N ASP A 7 5.14 -14.37 6.15
CA ASP A 7 4.19 -13.36 6.61
C ASP A 7 4.60 -11.94 6.24
N SER A 8 5.91 -11.65 6.22
CA SER A 8 6.42 -10.30 5.88
C SER A 8 6.37 -10.04 4.36
N ILE A 9 6.58 -11.07 3.54
CA ILE A 9 6.47 -10.96 2.07
C ILE A 9 4.98 -10.92 1.66
N LEU A 10 4.15 -11.79 2.22
CA LEU A 10 2.73 -11.92 1.87
C LEU A 10 1.83 -10.89 2.55
N GLY A 11 2.23 -10.33 3.70
CA GLY A 11 1.47 -9.33 4.42
C GLY A 11 1.57 -7.91 3.84
N ILE A 12 2.56 -7.68 2.97
CA ILE A 12 2.83 -6.37 2.35
C ILE A 12 2.41 -6.35 0.88
N ASP A 13 2.81 -7.36 0.10
CA ASP A 13 2.35 -7.53 -1.27
C ASP A 13 1.17 -8.49 -1.24
N GLY A 14 -0.05 -7.92 -1.33
CA GLY A 14 -1.28 -8.68 -1.33
C GLY A 14 -1.24 -9.83 -2.34
N HIS A 15 -1.96 -10.91 -2.04
CA HIS A 15 -1.90 -12.15 -2.82
C HIS A 15 -2.29 -11.97 -4.30
N ILE A 16 -3.09 -10.95 -4.60
CA ILE A 16 -3.59 -10.65 -5.94
C ILE A 16 -3.54 -9.13 -6.13
N ASN A 17 -3.06 -8.68 -7.30
CA ASN A 17 -3.08 -7.28 -7.71
C ASN A 17 -4.01 -7.13 -8.93
N VAL A 18 -4.87 -6.12 -8.89
CA VAL A 18 -5.74 -5.74 -10.00
C VAL A 18 -5.30 -4.36 -10.49
N TYR A 19 -4.93 -4.27 -11.77
CA TYR A 19 -4.45 -3.04 -12.38
C TYR A 19 -5.55 -2.44 -13.27
N PHE A 20 -5.71 -1.13 -13.18
CA PHE A 20 -6.54 -0.36 -14.10
C PHE A 20 -5.66 0.30 -15.15
N ASP A 21 -6.17 0.39 -16.38
CA ASP A 21 -5.55 1.26 -17.37
C ASP A 21 -5.67 2.72 -16.89
N ARG A 22 -4.56 3.47 -16.95
CA ARG A 22 -4.49 4.88 -16.52
C ARG A 22 -5.49 5.79 -17.24
N ASN A 23 -5.98 5.39 -18.41
CA ASN A 23 -6.95 6.16 -19.19
C ASN A 23 -8.39 5.99 -18.71
N ILE A 24 -8.66 5.04 -17.81
CA ILE A 24 -10.01 4.82 -17.27
C ILE A 24 -10.08 5.54 -15.93
N ASN A 25 -10.91 6.58 -15.86
CA ASN A 25 -11.33 7.18 -14.60
C ASN A 25 -12.27 6.19 -13.88
N SER A 26 -11.67 5.14 -13.34
CA SER A 26 -12.35 4.09 -12.61
C SER A 26 -12.59 4.60 -11.20
N ASP A 27 -13.83 4.59 -10.74
CA ASP A 27 -14.15 4.72 -9.31
C ASP A 27 -13.57 3.49 -8.58
N TYR A 28 -12.28 3.55 -8.27
CA TYR A 28 -11.51 2.49 -7.64
C TYR A 28 -12.08 2.13 -6.27
N CYS A 29 -12.71 3.09 -5.57
CA CYS A 29 -13.39 2.84 -4.31
C CYS A 29 -14.58 1.89 -4.51
N THR A 30 -15.41 2.13 -5.52
CA THR A 30 -16.55 1.27 -5.83
C THR A 30 -16.12 -0.10 -6.33
N VAL A 31 -15.06 -0.16 -7.14
CA VAL A 31 -14.52 -1.46 -7.61
C VAL A 31 -13.94 -2.25 -6.44
N SER A 32 -13.15 -1.62 -5.57
CA SER A 32 -12.60 -2.29 -4.38
C SER A 32 -13.69 -2.85 -3.49
N LYS A 33 -14.74 -2.06 -3.19
CA LYS A 33 -15.91 -2.53 -2.43
C LYS A 33 -16.66 -3.68 -3.10
N SER A 34 -16.63 -3.75 -4.44
CA SER A 34 -17.26 -4.84 -5.19
C SER A 34 -16.41 -6.11 -5.13
N ILE A 35 -15.08 -5.97 -5.18
CA ILE A 35 -14.14 -7.08 -5.00
C ILE A 35 -14.26 -7.66 -3.59
N GLU A 36 -14.35 -6.84 -2.55
CA GLU A 36 -14.50 -7.33 -1.16
C GLU A 36 -15.76 -8.18 -0.93
N LYS A 37 -16.79 -8.08 -1.79
CA LYS A 37 -18.01 -8.89 -1.68
C LYS A 37 -17.86 -10.30 -2.24
N ILE A 38 -16.77 -10.60 -2.95
CA ILE A 38 -16.54 -11.93 -3.53
C ILE A 38 -16.20 -12.93 -2.42
N PRO A 39 -16.88 -14.09 -2.35
CA PRO A 39 -16.57 -15.10 -1.34
C PRO A 39 -15.10 -15.53 -1.36
N GLY A 40 -14.45 -15.50 -0.20
CA GLY A 40 -13.04 -15.85 -0.05
C GLY A 40 -12.07 -14.66 -0.11
N ILE A 41 -12.54 -13.44 -0.42
CA ILE A 41 -11.72 -12.23 -0.33
C ILE A 41 -11.78 -11.67 1.10
N PHE A 42 -10.61 -11.60 1.75
CA PHE A 42 -10.50 -11.09 3.12
C PHE A 42 -10.45 -9.55 3.19
N LYS A 43 -9.78 -8.92 2.23
CA LYS A 43 -9.62 -7.46 2.15
C LYS A 43 -9.25 -7.06 0.73
N ALA A 44 -9.77 -5.93 0.23
CA ALA A 44 -9.29 -5.31 -1.00
C ALA A 44 -8.94 -3.85 -0.72
N THR A 45 -7.66 -3.50 -0.88
CA THR A 45 -7.14 -2.17 -0.58
C THR A 45 -6.77 -1.46 -1.88
N PRO A 46 -7.40 -0.30 -2.19
CA PRO A 46 -6.97 0.53 -3.29
C PRO A 46 -5.57 1.10 -3.02
N MET A 47 -4.71 1.04 -4.02
CA MET A 47 -3.36 1.59 -3.92
C MET A 47 -2.81 2.03 -5.27
N THR A 48 -1.90 3.00 -5.26
CA THR A 48 -1.08 3.37 -6.42
C THR A 48 0.36 2.94 -6.18
N ASN A 49 1.07 2.56 -7.24
CA ASN A 49 2.48 2.15 -7.19
C ASN A 49 3.22 2.88 -8.31
N ASP A 50 4.02 3.89 -7.93
CA ASP A 50 4.76 4.69 -8.88
C ASP A 50 6.26 4.62 -8.59
N GLN A 51 7.05 4.42 -9.64
CA GLN A 51 8.50 4.51 -9.56
C GLN A 51 8.91 5.97 -9.71
N VAL A 52 9.67 6.48 -8.74
CA VAL A 52 10.13 7.86 -8.69
C VAL A 52 11.63 7.89 -8.44
N ILE A 53 12.25 9.03 -8.74
CA ILE A 53 13.63 9.32 -8.34
C ILE A 53 13.56 10.37 -7.23
N ILE A 54 14.15 10.06 -6.08
CA ILE A 54 14.24 10.98 -4.96
C ILE A 54 15.65 11.58 -4.96
N VAL A 55 15.72 12.91 -4.88
CA VAL A 55 16.97 13.66 -4.74
C VAL A 55 16.94 14.39 -3.41
N ALA A 56 17.91 14.10 -2.54
CA ALA A 56 18.01 14.73 -1.23
C ALA A 56 19.49 14.82 -0.80
N ASN A 57 19.91 15.97 -0.26
CA ASN A 57 21.28 16.20 0.24
C ASN A 57 22.38 15.77 -0.75
N GLY A 58 22.20 16.05 -2.05
CA GLY A 58 23.15 15.69 -3.11
C GLY A 58 23.19 14.19 -3.46
N LYS A 59 22.31 13.36 -2.87
CA LYS A 59 22.16 11.93 -3.19
C LYS A 59 20.95 11.72 -4.10
N ILE A 60 21.08 10.78 -5.03
CA ILE A 60 20.01 10.36 -5.94
C ILE A 60 19.72 8.89 -5.66
N ALA A 61 18.45 8.55 -5.46
CA ALA A 61 17.99 7.18 -5.27
C ALA A 61 16.74 6.90 -6.10
N GLY A 62 16.70 5.73 -6.74
CA GLY A 62 15.45 5.17 -7.26
C GLY A 62 14.58 4.72 -6.09
N SER A 63 13.28 4.98 -6.15
CA SER A 63 12.34 4.65 -5.07
C SER A 63 10.99 4.27 -5.66
N VAL A 64 10.22 3.48 -4.91
CA VAL A 64 8.83 3.15 -5.22
C VAL A 64 7.96 3.86 -4.21
N VAL A 65 7.08 4.73 -4.68
CA VAL A 65 6.07 5.39 -3.87
C VAL A 65 4.78 4.60 -3.98
N ARG A 66 4.22 4.25 -2.82
CA ARG A 66 2.93 3.57 -2.73
C ARG A 66 1.92 4.52 -2.10
N GLY A 67 0.91 4.93 -2.87
CA GLY A 67 -0.21 5.71 -2.36
C GLY A 67 -1.27 4.79 -1.78
N VAL A 68 -1.66 4.99 -0.53
CA VAL A 68 -2.71 4.25 0.17
C VAL A 68 -3.50 5.20 1.07
N SER A 69 -4.74 4.84 1.40
CA SER A 69 -5.50 5.61 2.38
C SER A 69 -4.94 5.40 3.80
N THR A 70 -5.01 6.43 4.66
CA THR A 70 -4.60 6.33 6.07
C THR A 70 -5.34 5.24 6.82
N LYS A 71 -6.64 5.10 6.54
CA LYS A 71 -7.47 4.05 7.13
C LYS A 71 -6.94 2.66 6.77
N ASP A 72 -6.57 2.45 5.51
CA ASP A 72 -6.06 1.17 5.03
C ASP A 72 -4.66 0.87 5.55
N LEU A 73 -3.81 1.90 5.62
CA LEU A 73 -2.47 1.85 6.18
C LEU A 73 -2.50 1.44 7.66
N LEU A 74 -3.30 2.13 8.47
CA LEU A 74 -3.48 1.83 9.89
C LEU A 74 -4.16 0.47 10.11
N GLY A 75 -5.05 0.08 9.20
CA GLY A 75 -5.66 -1.25 9.19
C GLY A 75 -4.70 -2.39 8.80
N SER A 76 -3.47 -2.09 8.36
CA SER A 76 -2.43 -3.08 8.10
C SER A 76 -1.46 -3.14 9.27
N THR A 77 -1.70 -4.06 10.21
CA THR A 77 -0.85 -4.25 11.40
C THR A 77 0.59 -4.62 11.04
N ALA A 78 0.81 -5.24 9.88
CA ALA A 78 2.14 -5.54 9.36
C ALA A 78 2.95 -4.28 9.04
N ILE A 79 2.30 -3.18 8.65
CA ILE A 79 2.96 -1.92 8.31
C ILE A 79 2.98 -0.98 9.52
N ALA A 80 1.81 -0.79 10.15
CA ALA A 80 1.65 0.16 11.26
C ALA A 80 2.56 -0.15 12.46
N ASN A 81 2.83 -1.43 12.75
CA ASN A 81 3.69 -1.82 13.88
C ASN A 81 5.19 -1.84 13.56
N ASN A 82 5.58 -1.62 12.30
CA ASN A 82 6.97 -1.71 11.85
C ASN A 82 7.51 -0.36 11.33
N VAL A 83 6.87 0.75 11.70
CA VAL A 83 7.36 2.10 11.38
C VAL A 83 8.60 2.40 12.22
N VAL A 84 9.74 2.60 11.56
CA VAL A 84 11.04 2.87 12.21
C VAL A 84 11.30 4.37 12.34
N ILE A 85 10.76 5.19 11.44
CA ILE A 85 10.99 6.64 11.37
C ILE A 85 9.65 7.33 11.06
N GLY A 86 9.35 8.41 11.79
CA GLY A 86 8.11 9.18 11.66
C GLY A 86 6.99 8.69 12.57
N ASP A 87 5.81 9.29 12.43
CA ASP A 87 4.59 8.90 13.14
C ASP A 87 3.49 8.55 12.12
N VAL A 88 3.07 7.28 12.11
CA VAL A 88 2.02 6.80 11.21
C VAL A 88 0.69 7.52 11.41
N LYS A 89 0.44 8.11 12.58
CA LYS A 89 -0.76 8.91 12.85
C LYS A 89 -0.76 10.24 12.13
N LYS A 90 0.40 10.74 11.73
CA LYS A 90 0.57 11.99 10.96
C LYS A 90 0.67 11.76 9.46
N PHE A 91 0.33 10.57 8.98
CA PHE A 91 0.48 10.21 7.56
C PHE A 91 -0.22 11.19 6.61
N ASP A 92 -1.42 11.69 6.97
CA ASP A 92 -2.16 12.67 6.17
C ASP A 92 -1.63 14.11 6.29
N GLU A 93 -0.84 14.42 7.30
CA GLU A 93 -0.32 15.77 7.55
C GLU A 93 0.93 16.07 6.70
N GLY A 94 1.56 15.03 6.15
CA GLY A 94 2.86 15.15 5.48
C GLY A 94 4.01 15.31 6.47
N LEU A 95 5.19 15.66 5.93
CA LEU A 95 6.39 16.02 6.71
C LEU A 95 6.47 17.53 6.89
#